data_AF-A0A417SXC9-F1
#
_entry.id   AF-A0A417SXC9-F1
#
_cell.length_a   1.000
_cell.length_b   1.000
_cell.length_c   1.000
_cell.angle_alpha   90.00
_cell.angle_beta   90.00
_cell.angle_gamma   90.00
#
_symmetry.space_group_name_H-M   'P 1'
#
loop_
_entity.id
_entity.type
_entity.pdbx_description
1 polymer ?
#
loop_
_entity_poly.entity_id
_entity_poly.type
_entity_poly.pdbx_seq_one_letter_code
_entity_poly.pdbx_strand_id
1 'polypeptide(L)'
;MKKKILSFLLAVCLVITLVPMVAFAAEAPLFGGGTGTQEDPWLIASQEDLTALAEFLNSGNAEQFDADAAGVGNCHGYYFKQTADIDLTGVTWEPIGYSGSYYFAGNYDGGGHSITNAVSTGKVDPDGFATAGIFGWVAFGSVENLHVKNANFVATGQNNYSYVGGIAGVCYGSSIKNCSVVISSLESKRNNNNNCAGSIVGYSTGGTFEKCAAENNQVKTMAYGGGFVGEVDDDYGVGKSTFTNCYTANCSVSSKTDDAQGVSLVGGFAGEMTDSLLTIQNCYVYQATLSTEGTAVPGIKATGVFAGQLWGGSTIGATNCYYGACGITENAGTAGEKTEEDFTNGTVAGLLGDAFAQARNYPRFADSPADYSAVDAAIAKANALKKDDYKDFSAVEAAVNAVVR
;
A
#
# COMPACT_ATOMS: atom_id res chain seq x y z
N MET A 1 4.23 -72.26 9.31
CA MET A 1 4.36 -71.14 8.34
C MET A 1 4.08 -69.75 8.93
N LYS A 2 3.27 -69.58 9.99
CA LYS A 2 2.91 -68.24 10.53
C LYS A 2 4.02 -67.45 11.26
N LYS A 3 5.05 -68.11 11.82
CA LYS A 3 6.15 -67.42 12.54
C LYS A 3 7.28 -66.88 11.66
N LYS A 4 7.44 -67.37 10.42
CA LYS A 4 8.48 -66.89 9.50
C LYS A 4 8.04 -65.65 8.69
N ILE A 5 6.73 -65.44 8.53
CA ILE A 5 6.17 -64.28 7.82
C ILE A 5 6.21 -63.02 8.71
N LEU A 6 6.04 -63.18 10.03
CA LEU A 6 6.05 -62.05 10.97
C LEU A 6 7.45 -61.43 11.13
N SER A 7 8.51 -62.24 11.16
CA SER A 7 9.90 -61.74 11.22
C SER A 7 10.35 -61.08 9.91
N PHE A 8 9.76 -61.46 8.76
CA PHE A 8 10.05 -60.82 7.48
C PHE A 8 9.34 -59.47 7.35
N LEU A 9 8.10 -59.34 7.84
CA LEU A 9 7.38 -58.06 7.90
C LEU A 9 8.05 -57.06 8.85
N LEU A 10 8.55 -57.52 10.01
CA LEU A 10 9.21 -56.63 10.98
C LEU A 10 10.56 -56.09 10.45
N ALA A 11 11.30 -56.90 9.69
CA ALA A 11 12.56 -56.49 9.07
C ALA A 11 12.34 -55.52 7.89
N VAL A 12 11.27 -55.69 7.11
CA VAL A 12 10.90 -54.76 6.04
C VAL A 12 10.39 -53.41 6.60
N CYS A 13 9.64 -53.42 7.71
CA CYS A 13 9.24 -52.18 8.39
C CYS A 13 10.44 -51.41 8.99
N LEU A 14 11.48 -52.11 9.48
CA LEU A 14 12.68 -51.45 10.03
C LEU A 14 13.58 -50.84 8.95
N VAL A 15 13.56 -51.38 7.72
CA VAL A 15 14.34 -50.85 6.58
C VAL A 15 13.63 -49.65 5.92
N ILE A 16 12.30 -49.55 6.03
CA ILE A 16 11.54 -48.37 5.55
C ILE A 16 11.72 -47.16 6.50
N THR A 17 12.02 -47.39 7.79
CA THR A 17 12.28 -46.31 8.76
C THR A 17 13.72 -45.78 8.76
N LEU A 18 14.60 -46.33 7.92
CA LEU A 18 16.03 -45.98 7.84
C LEU A 18 16.44 -45.40 6.49
N VAL A 19 15.48 -45.12 5.60
CA VAL A 19 15.75 -44.20 4.48
C VAL A 19 15.90 -42.83 5.13
N PRO A 20 17.06 -42.15 5.07
CA PRO A 20 17.11 -40.76 5.46
C PRO A 20 15.99 -40.08 4.66
N MET A 21 15.04 -39.44 5.35
CA MET A 21 14.25 -38.43 4.68
C MET A 21 15.28 -37.46 4.13
N VAL A 22 15.60 -37.62 2.85
CA VAL A 22 16.18 -36.55 2.09
C VAL A 22 15.07 -35.53 2.17
N ALA A 23 15.18 -34.60 3.12
CA ALA A 23 14.49 -33.34 3.04
C ALA A 23 14.89 -32.84 1.66
N PHE A 24 13.99 -33.01 0.69
CA PHE A 24 14.13 -32.32 -0.57
C PHE A 24 14.16 -30.87 -0.14
N ALA A 25 15.34 -30.25 -0.18
CA ALA A 25 15.45 -28.81 -0.08
C ALA A 25 14.43 -28.29 -1.07
N ALA A 26 13.42 -27.55 -0.59
CA ALA A 26 12.48 -26.91 -1.48
C ALA A 26 13.31 -26.15 -2.51
N GLU A 27 13.00 -26.39 -3.78
CA GLU A 27 13.72 -25.74 -4.87
C GLU A 27 13.56 -24.23 -4.67
N ALA A 28 14.69 -23.52 -4.59
CA ALA A 28 14.66 -22.08 -4.39
C ALA A 28 13.79 -21.46 -5.48
N PRO A 29 12.92 -20.49 -5.14
CA PRO A 29 12.10 -19.83 -6.15
C PRO A 29 13.02 -19.26 -7.24
N LEU A 30 12.71 -19.61 -8.49
CA LEU A 30 13.40 -19.11 -9.67
C LEU A 30 12.85 -17.74 -10.00
N PHE A 31 13.46 -16.71 -9.41
CA PHE A 31 13.27 -15.30 -9.79
C PHE A 31 14.26 -14.90 -10.89
N GLY A 32 14.26 -13.62 -11.28
CA GLY A 32 15.16 -13.05 -12.29
C GLY A 32 16.66 -13.09 -11.93
N GLY A 33 17.02 -13.50 -10.72
CA GLY A 33 18.41 -13.67 -10.26
C GLY A 33 18.59 -13.42 -8.76
N GLY A 34 19.84 -13.43 -8.31
CA GLY A 34 20.25 -13.14 -6.93
C GLY A 34 20.14 -14.32 -5.97
N THR A 35 20.66 -14.13 -4.74
CA THR A 35 20.60 -15.14 -3.66
C THR A 35 19.77 -14.70 -2.46
N GLY A 36 19.06 -13.57 -2.55
CA GLY A 36 18.21 -13.04 -1.49
C GLY A 36 18.96 -12.38 -0.33
N THR A 37 20.28 -12.18 -0.47
CA THR A 37 21.10 -11.47 0.53
C THR A 37 21.03 -9.97 0.32
N GLN A 38 21.50 -9.17 1.27
CA GLN A 38 21.49 -7.71 1.13
C GLN A 38 22.36 -7.23 -0.05
N GLU A 39 23.53 -7.86 -0.25
CA GLU A 39 24.45 -7.54 -1.34
C GLU A 39 24.03 -8.12 -2.69
N ASP A 40 23.26 -9.21 -2.67
CA ASP A 40 22.76 -9.91 -3.85
C ASP A 40 21.27 -10.27 -3.68
N PRO A 41 20.37 -9.27 -3.76
CA PRO A 41 18.94 -9.46 -3.52
C PRO A 41 18.29 -10.27 -4.64
N TRP A 42 17.21 -10.97 -4.34
CA TRP A 42 16.42 -11.63 -5.37
C TRP A 42 15.78 -10.60 -6.30
N LEU A 43 15.96 -10.79 -7.61
CA LEU A 43 15.52 -9.82 -8.61
C LEU A 43 14.10 -10.09 -9.08
N ILE A 44 13.24 -9.09 -9.00
CA ILE A 44 11.87 -9.10 -9.52
C ILE A 44 11.87 -8.25 -10.80
N ALA A 45 12.04 -8.89 -11.95
CA ALA A 45 12.21 -8.22 -13.24
C ALA A 45 10.96 -8.27 -14.12
N SER A 46 10.00 -9.14 -13.82
CA SER A 46 8.82 -9.33 -14.63
C SER A 46 7.55 -9.60 -13.83
N GLN A 47 6.43 -9.64 -14.57
CA GLN A 47 5.13 -10.06 -14.07
C GLN A 47 5.19 -11.47 -13.45
N GLU A 48 5.90 -12.40 -14.11
CA GLU A 48 6.07 -13.77 -13.65
C GLU A 48 6.86 -13.86 -12.35
N ASP A 49 7.95 -13.09 -12.20
CA ASP A 49 8.72 -13.06 -10.95
C ASP A 49 7.88 -12.58 -9.78
N LEU A 50 7.07 -11.53 -10.00
CA LEU A 50 6.21 -10.96 -8.97
C LEU A 50 5.09 -11.95 -8.57
N THR A 51 4.48 -12.62 -9.55
CA THR A 51 3.51 -13.70 -9.28
C THR A 51 4.17 -14.87 -8.54
N ALA A 52 5.39 -15.27 -8.93
CA ALA A 52 6.13 -16.33 -8.25
C ALA A 52 6.41 -15.98 -6.78
N LEU A 53 6.69 -14.72 -6.45
CA LEU A 53 6.86 -14.27 -5.07
C LEU A 53 5.57 -14.40 -4.25
N ALA A 54 4.44 -14.03 -4.85
CA ALA A 54 3.14 -14.20 -4.19
C ALA A 54 2.82 -15.68 -3.95
N GLU A 55 3.04 -16.55 -4.93
CA GLU A 55 2.84 -18.00 -4.81
C GLU A 55 3.79 -18.63 -3.77
N PHE A 56 5.04 -18.18 -3.73
CA PHE A 56 6.05 -18.65 -2.78
C PHE A 56 5.64 -18.39 -1.32
N LEU A 57 5.13 -17.19 -1.00
CA LEU A 57 4.56 -16.93 0.32
C LEU A 57 3.27 -17.70 0.55
N ASN A 58 2.33 -17.61 -0.39
CA ASN A 58 0.96 -18.09 -0.17
C ASN A 58 0.84 -19.61 -0.14
N SER A 59 1.87 -20.34 -0.57
CA SER A 59 1.98 -21.80 -0.47
C SER A 59 2.53 -22.30 0.87
N GLY A 60 3.07 -21.41 1.73
CA GLY A 60 3.78 -21.77 2.96
C GLY A 60 5.21 -22.25 2.73
N ASN A 61 5.71 -22.22 1.48
CA ASN A 61 7.09 -22.63 1.17
C ASN A 61 8.13 -21.71 1.84
N ALA A 62 7.78 -20.44 2.04
CA ALA A 62 8.67 -19.46 2.65
C ALA A 62 9.02 -19.76 4.12
N GLU A 63 8.16 -20.44 4.88
CA GLU A 63 8.45 -20.86 6.27
C GLU A 63 9.73 -21.71 6.38
N GLN A 64 10.09 -22.43 5.30
CA GLN A 64 11.27 -23.29 5.26
C GLN A 64 12.59 -22.50 5.16
N PHE A 65 12.52 -21.23 4.74
CA PHE A 65 13.67 -20.34 4.62
C PHE A 65 14.00 -19.63 5.94
N ASP A 66 13.17 -19.85 6.97
CA ASP A 66 13.25 -19.23 8.30
C ASP A 66 13.95 -20.15 9.33
N ALA A 67 14.59 -21.23 8.89
CA ALA A 67 15.10 -22.32 9.76
C ALA A 67 16.09 -21.87 10.85
N ASP A 68 16.79 -20.75 10.65
CA ASP A 68 17.78 -20.20 11.60
C ASP A 68 17.23 -19.07 12.49
N ALA A 69 15.99 -18.61 12.26
CA ALA A 69 15.31 -17.53 13.00
C ALA A 69 13.86 -17.92 13.33
N ALA A 70 13.70 -19.08 13.97
CA ALA A 70 12.40 -19.63 14.37
C ALA A 70 11.51 -18.56 15.05
N GLY A 71 10.44 -18.15 14.35
CA GLY A 71 9.40 -17.26 14.88
C GLY A 71 9.42 -15.80 14.42
N VAL A 72 10.33 -15.38 13.52
CA VAL A 72 10.36 -13.99 13.03
C VAL A 72 9.58 -13.79 11.71
N GLY A 73 9.39 -14.86 10.92
CA GLY A 73 8.39 -14.89 9.84
C GLY A 73 8.91 -15.04 8.42
N ASN A 74 7.98 -15.19 7.47
CA ASN A 74 8.28 -15.60 6.10
C ASN A 74 9.17 -14.61 5.35
N CYS A 75 10.34 -15.08 4.92
CA CYS A 75 11.38 -14.30 4.24
C CYS A 75 12.08 -13.28 5.15
N HIS A 76 12.05 -13.45 6.47
CA HIS A 76 12.76 -12.54 7.37
C HIS A 76 14.27 -12.52 7.08
N GLY A 77 14.85 -11.33 6.97
CA GLY A 77 16.28 -11.15 6.66
C GLY A 77 16.64 -11.34 5.17
N TYR A 78 15.68 -11.66 4.31
CA TYR A 78 15.89 -11.72 2.86
C TYR A 78 15.53 -10.39 2.18
N TYR A 79 16.14 -10.17 1.02
CA TYR A 79 16.04 -8.94 0.25
C TYR A 79 15.59 -9.22 -1.18
N PHE A 80 14.67 -8.38 -1.66
CA PHE A 80 14.08 -8.42 -2.98
C PHE A 80 14.26 -7.06 -3.64
N LYS A 81 14.58 -7.06 -4.93
CA LYS A 81 14.76 -5.83 -5.70
C LYS A 81 14.02 -5.89 -7.03
N GLN A 82 13.09 -4.97 -7.21
CA GLN A 82 12.46 -4.76 -8.51
C GLN A 82 13.43 -4.04 -9.45
N THR A 83 13.50 -4.49 -10.70
CA THR A 83 14.46 -3.99 -11.70
C THR A 83 13.82 -3.45 -12.97
N ALA A 84 12.49 -3.48 -13.06
CA ALA A 84 11.72 -2.94 -14.17
C ALA A 84 10.32 -2.53 -13.69
N ASP A 85 9.64 -1.68 -14.47
CA ASP A 85 8.19 -1.49 -14.31
C ASP A 85 7.46 -2.80 -14.64
N ILE A 86 6.46 -3.15 -13.83
CA ILE A 86 5.69 -4.39 -13.97
C ILE A 86 4.22 -4.06 -14.25
N ASP A 87 3.73 -4.51 -15.40
CA ASP A 87 2.32 -4.40 -15.77
C ASP A 87 1.60 -5.71 -15.45
N LEU A 88 0.53 -5.66 -14.66
CA LEU A 88 -0.30 -6.81 -14.28
C LEU A 88 -1.58 -6.92 -15.13
N THR A 89 -1.65 -6.24 -16.27
CA THR A 89 -2.79 -6.34 -17.19
C THR A 89 -3.06 -7.79 -17.60
N GLY A 90 -4.29 -8.25 -17.38
CA GLY A 90 -4.71 -9.61 -17.72
C GLY A 90 -4.37 -10.66 -16.66
N VAL A 91 -3.76 -10.25 -15.54
CA VAL A 91 -3.53 -11.12 -14.37
C VAL A 91 -4.58 -10.84 -13.31
N THR A 92 -5.21 -11.91 -12.81
CA THR A 92 -5.94 -11.84 -11.54
C THR A 92 -4.92 -11.89 -10.42
N TRP A 93 -4.67 -10.75 -9.79
CA TRP A 93 -3.64 -10.61 -8.77
C TRP A 93 -4.08 -11.20 -7.44
N GLU A 94 -3.23 -12.03 -6.83
CA GLU A 94 -3.31 -12.39 -5.42
C GLU A 94 -2.22 -11.64 -4.64
N PRO A 95 -2.53 -11.07 -3.47
CA PRO A 95 -1.55 -10.34 -2.68
C PRO A 95 -0.39 -11.21 -2.23
N ILE A 96 0.81 -10.62 -2.15
CA ILE A 96 1.98 -11.23 -1.52
C ILE A 96 1.73 -11.27 -0.01
N GLY A 97 1.58 -12.48 0.52
CA GLY A 97 1.41 -12.74 1.94
C GLY A 97 0.09 -12.24 2.51
N TYR A 98 -0.93 -13.09 2.53
CA TYR A 98 -2.32 -12.65 2.69
C TYR A 98 -2.88 -12.71 4.13
N SER A 99 -2.15 -13.30 5.07
CA SER A 99 -2.63 -13.51 6.45
C SER A 99 -1.49 -13.48 7.47
N GLY A 100 -1.82 -13.55 8.76
CA GLY A 100 -0.85 -13.64 9.86
C GLY A 100 -0.01 -14.93 9.87
N SER A 101 -0.33 -15.94 9.05
CA SER A 101 0.54 -17.11 8.83
C SER A 101 1.42 -16.97 7.60
N TYR A 102 1.00 -16.18 6.62
CA TYR A 102 1.68 -16.05 5.33
C TYR A 102 2.26 -14.64 5.10
N TYR A 103 2.36 -13.79 6.12
CA TYR A 103 2.81 -12.40 5.99
C TYR A 103 4.21 -12.31 5.37
N PHE A 104 4.49 -11.21 4.68
CA PHE A 104 5.82 -10.89 4.17
C PHE A 104 6.67 -10.19 5.24
N ALA A 105 7.77 -10.83 5.64
CA ALA A 105 8.75 -10.28 6.59
C ALA A 105 10.10 -9.89 5.94
N GLY A 106 10.17 -9.97 4.62
CA GLY A 106 11.35 -9.58 3.86
C GLY A 106 11.47 -8.07 3.66
N ASN A 107 12.48 -7.69 2.88
CA ASN A 107 12.77 -6.31 2.51
C ASN A 107 12.61 -6.16 1.00
N TYR A 108 11.59 -5.42 0.56
CA TYR A 108 11.29 -5.22 -0.86
C TYR A 108 11.68 -3.79 -1.29
N ASP A 109 12.75 -3.68 -2.09
CA ASP A 109 13.13 -2.44 -2.78
C ASP A 109 12.50 -2.42 -4.18
N GLY A 110 11.50 -1.57 -4.38
CA GLY A 110 10.85 -1.34 -5.66
C GLY A 110 11.76 -0.67 -6.69
N GLY A 111 12.95 -0.20 -6.31
CA GLY A 111 13.94 0.38 -7.23
C GLY A 111 13.49 1.67 -7.90
N GLY A 112 12.43 2.31 -7.42
CA GLY A 112 11.77 3.45 -8.06
C GLY A 112 10.87 3.06 -9.22
N HIS A 113 10.63 1.75 -9.41
CA HIS A 113 9.74 1.23 -10.45
C HIS A 113 8.29 1.17 -9.99
N SER A 114 7.41 1.02 -10.98
CA SER A 114 5.99 0.94 -10.78
C SER A 114 5.42 -0.46 -10.99
N ILE A 115 4.33 -0.73 -10.27
CA ILE A 115 3.43 -1.84 -10.57
C ILE A 115 2.10 -1.25 -11.03
N THR A 116 1.66 -1.62 -12.24
CA THR A 116 0.48 -1.03 -12.88
C THR A 116 -0.63 -2.04 -13.12
N ASN A 117 -1.88 -1.55 -13.15
CA ASN A 117 -3.05 -2.30 -13.64
C ASN A 117 -3.38 -3.58 -12.84
N ALA A 118 -2.93 -3.65 -11.58
CA ALA A 118 -3.22 -4.77 -10.71
C ALA A 118 -4.72 -4.85 -10.40
N VAL A 119 -5.34 -6.01 -10.62
CA VAL A 119 -6.76 -6.25 -10.29
C VAL A 119 -6.86 -7.44 -9.34
N SER A 120 -7.41 -7.23 -8.15
CA SER A 120 -7.56 -8.28 -7.13
C SER A 120 -8.93 -8.24 -6.47
N THR A 121 -9.52 -9.41 -6.22
CA THR A 121 -10.68 -9.58 -5.34
C THR A 121 -10.29 -10.00 -3.92
N GLY A 122 -9.01 -9.83 -3.58
CA GLY A 122 -8.44 -10.16 -2.29
C GLY A 122 -8.35 -11.66 -2.06
N LYS A 123 -7.74 -12.03 -0.93
CA LYS A 123 -7.62 -13.42 -0.50
C LYS A 123 -8.11 -13.56 0.94
N VAL A 124 -8.95 -14.56 1.16
CA VAL A 124 -9.59 -14.84 2.46
C VAL A 124 -8.83 -15.96 3.16
N ASP A 125 -8.50 -15.78 4.43
CA ASP A 125 -7.87 -16.80 5.27
C ASP A 125 -8.89 -17.73 5.94
N PRO A 126 -8.44 -18.83 6.58
CA PRO A 126 -9.35 -19.79 7.22
C PRO A 126 -10.22 -19.21 8.34
N ASP A 127 -9.78 -18.11 8.98
CA ASP A 127 -10.51 -17.42 10.05
C ASP A 127 -11.46 -16.33 9.51
N GLY A 128 -11.48 -16.15 8.19
CA GLY A 128 -12.37 -15.26 7.47
C GLY A 128 -11.86 -13.84 7.31
N PHE A 129 -10.60 -13.55 7.69
CA PHE A 129 -9.99 -12.26 7.35
C PHE A 129 -9.72 -12.19 5.86
N ALA A 130 -9.87 -11.02 5.24
CA ALA A 130 -9.57 -10.83 3.82
C ALA A 130 -8.59 -9.68 3.61
N THR A 131 -7.56 -9.88 2.80
CA THR A 131 -6.59 -8.82 2.48
C THR A 131 -6.53 -8.57 0.98
N ALA A 132 -6.29 -7.32 0.58
CA ALA A 132 -5.93 -6.95 -0.78
C ALA A 132 -4.92 -5.79 -0.81
N GLY A 133 -4.03 -5.85 -1.80
CA GLY A 133 -2.92 -4.92 -2.04
C GLY A 133 -1.89 -5.58 -2.95
N ILE A 134 -0.77 -4.90 -3.22
CA ILE A 134 0.42 -5.62 -3.73
C ILE A 134 0.84 -6.65 -2.67
N PHE A 135 0.94 -6.19 -1.42
CA PHE A 135 1.10 -7.05 -0.26
C PHE A 135 -0.24 -7.19 0.47
N GLY A 136 -0.52 -8.37 1.00
CA GLY A 136 -1.69 -8.57 1.86
C GLY A 136 -1.38 -8.10 3.27
N TRP A 137 -0.23 -8.53 3.78
CA TRP A 137 0.26 -8.28 5.11
C TRP A 137 1.79 -8.19 5.08
N VAL A 138 2.32 -7.03 5.45
CA VAL A 138 3.75 -6.83 5.69
C VAL A 138 3.94 -6.79 7.20
N ALA A 139 4.77 -7.70 7.75
CA ALA A 139 5.05 -7.75 9.18
C ALA A 139 6.55 -7.87 9.46
N PHE A 140 7.08 -7.01 10.33
CA PHE A 140 8.51 -6.94 10.68
C PHE A 140 9.49 -6.75 9.51
N GLY A 141 8.96 -6.40 8.34
CA GLY A 141 9.71 -6.22 7.10
C GLY A 141 9.72 -4.78 6.62
N SER A 142 10.06 -4.61 5.35
CA SER A 142 10.06 -3.30 4.70
C SER A 142 9.59 -3.36 3.25
N VAL A 143 8.95 -2.27 2.82
CA VAL A 143 8.67 -1.98 1.41
C VAL A 143 9.14 -0.57 1.14
N GLU A 144 10.05 -0.40 0.18
CA GLU A 144 10.55 0.91 -0.19
C GLU A 144 10.59 1.14 -1.70
N ASN A 145 10.58 2.41 -2.12
CA ASN A 145 10.75 2.84 -3.51
C ASN A 145 9.75 2.17 -4.50
N LEU A 146 8.52 1.90 -4.07
CA LEU A 146 7.52 1.20 -4.85
C LEU A 146 6.34 2.12 -5.22
N HIS A 147 5.98 2.14 -6.51
CA HIS A 147 4.92 3.00 -7.02
C HIS A 147 3.76 2.21 -7.66
N VAL A 148 2.62 2.14 -7.00
CA VAL A 148 1.42 1.47 -7.51
C VAL A 148 0.56 2.44 -8.29
N LYS A 149 0.16 2.07 -9.52
CA LYS A 149 -0.61 2.93 -10.43
C LYS A 149 -1.78 2.18 -11.04
N ASN A 150 -2.95 2.82 -11.10
CA ASN A 150 -4.14 2.26 -11.74
C ASN A 150 -4.53 0.86 -11.21
N ALA A 151 -4.45 0.65 -9.90
CA ALA A 151 -4.86 -0.60 -9.27
C ALA A 151 -6.36 -0.61 -8.96
N ASN A 152 -6.96 -1.80 -8.99
CA ASN A 152 -8.33 -2.05 -8.54
C ASN A 152 -8.33 -3.23 -7.55
N PHE A 153 -8.39 -2.91 -6.26
CA PHE A 153 -8.37 -3.90 -5.19
C PHE A 153 -9.70 -3.90 -4.44
N VAL A 154 -10.28 -5.09 -4.32
CA VAL A 154 -11.49 -5.33 -3.56
C VAL A 154 -11.22 -6.45 -2.58
N ALA A 155 -11.63 -6.34 -1.31
CA ALA A 155 -11.62 -7.48 -0.38
C ALA A 155 -12.94 -7.55 0.39
N THR A 156 -13.44 -8.76 0.64
CA THR A 156 -14.66 -8.98 1.43
C THR A 156 -14.39 -9.99 2.54
N GLY A 157 -14.40 -9.51 3.79
CA GLY A 157 -14.22 -10.35 4.96
C GLY A 157 -15.39 -11.32 5.14
N GLN A 158 -15.11 -12.51 5.68
CA GLN A 158 -16.08 -13.59 5.88
C GLN A 158 -16.31 -13.81 7.38
N ASN A 159 -17.28 -13.08 7.94
CA ASN A 159 -17.51 -12.96 9.38
C ASN A 159 -16.35 -12.33 10.18
N ASN A 160 -15.36 -11.78 9.47
CA ASN A 160 -14.20 -11.13 10.06
C ASN A 160 -13.78 -9.90 9.25
N TYR A 161 -12.70 -9.24 9.67
CA TYR A 161 -12.25 -8.00 9.05
C TYR A 161 -11.78 -8.19 7.61
N SER A 162 -11.87 -7.12 6.82
CA SER A 162 -11.11 -7.01 5.58
C SER A 162 -10.27 -5.74 5.53
N TYR A 163 -9.08 -5.87 4.96
CA TYR A 163 -8.07 -4.84 4.93
C TYR A 163 -7.59 -4.61 3.50
N VAL A 164 -7.74 -3.38 3.01
CA VAL A 164 -7.35 -3.03 1.65
C VAL A 164 -6.43 -1.81 1.65
N GLY A 165 -5.26 -1.95 1.03
CA GLY A 165 -4.37 -0.84 0.74
C GLY A 165 -3.65 -1.02 -0.58
N GLY A 166 -3.23 0.07 -1.21
CA GLY A 166 -2.52 0.00 -2.47
C GLY A 166 -1.14 -0.65 -2.33
N ILE A 167 -0.40 -0.31 -1.27
CA ILE A 167 0.87 -0.97 -0.94
C ILE A 167 0.61 -2.26 -0.18
N ALA A 168 -0.07 -2.18 0.97
CA ALA A 168 -0.37 -3.36 1.79
C ALA A 168 -1.78 -3.31 2.39
N GLY A 169 -2.45 -4.46 2.50
CA GLY A 169 -3.66 -4.57 3.32
C GLY A 169 -3.38 -4.23 4.78
N VAL A 170 -2.36 -4.86 5.35
CA VAL A 170 -1.92 -4.69 6.74
C VAL A 170 -0.43 -4.33 6.82
N CYS A 171 -0.10 -3.35 7.65
CA CYS A 171 1.28 -3.03 8.06
C CYS A 171 1.42 -3.28 9.57
N TYR A 172 2.26 -4.23 9.94
CA TYR A 172 2.45 -4.67 11.33
C TYR A 172 3.93 -4.56 11.72
N GLY A 173 4.29 -3.59 12.55
CA GLY A 173 5.70 -3.39 12.96
C GLY A 173 6.68 -3.23 11.79
N SER A 174 6.22 -2.71 10.66
CA SER A 174 6.97 -2.67 9.38
C SER A 174 7.23 -1.24 8.93
N SER A 175 8.14 -1.08 7.96
CA SER A 175 8.41 0.22 7.35
C SER A 175 7.94 0.28 5.89
N ILE A 176 7.27 1.38 5.53
CA ILE A 176 6.84 1.67 4.15
C ILE A 176 7.39 3.06 3.78
N LYS A 177 8.37 3.09 2.87
CA LYS A 177 9.16 4.30 2.61
C LYS A 177 9.25 4.65 1.14
N ASN A 178 9.14 5.93 0.80
CA ASN A 178 9.25 6.39 -0.59
C ASN A 178 8.29 5.64 -1.54
N CYS A 179 7.06 5.39 -1.08
CA CYS A 179 6.07 4.64 -1.83
C CYS A 179 4.90 5.53 -2.25
N SER A 180 4.28 5.22 -3.39
CA SER A 180 3.10 5.98 -3.84
C SER A 180 2.01 5.09 -4.38
N VAL A 181 0.75 5.51 -4.20
CA VAL A 181 -0.42 4.89 -4.81
C VAL A 181 -1.20 5.95 -5.56
N VAL A 182 -1.40 5.74 -6.86
CA VAL A 182 -1.95 6.77 -7.76
C VAL A 182 -3.05 6.20 -8.68
N ILE A 183 -4.13 6.96 -8.88
CA ILE A 183 -5.23 6.64 -9.81
C ILE A 183 -5.85 5.26 -9.51
N SER A 184 -5.98 4.88 -8.24
CA SER A 184 -6.39 3.53 -7.85
C SER A 184 -7.76 3.49 -7.18
N SER A 185 -8.48 2.37 -7.32
CA SER A 185 -9.75 2.08 -6.64
C SER A 185 -9.52 1.00 -5.59
N LEU A 186 -9.81 1.33 -4.33
CA LEU A 186 -9.53 0.48 -3.16
C LEU A 186 -10.80 0.31 -2.36
N GLU A 187 -11.38 -0.90 -2.40
CA GLU A 187 -12.69 -1.18 -1.85
C GLU A 187 -12.65 -2.31 -0.81
N SER A 188 -12.91 -1.96 0.45
CA SER A 188 -13.04 -2.93 1.53
C SER A 188 -14.52 -3.16 1.85
N LYS A 189 -14.93 -4.42 1.96
CA LYS A 189 -16.31 -4.85 2.22
C LYS A 189 -16.39 -5.82 3.38
N ARG A 190 -17.57 -5.92 3.96
CA ARG A 190 -17.88 -6.87 5.04
C ARG A 190 -19.24 -7.53 4.83
N ASN A 191 -19.40 -8.70 5.45
CA ASN A 191 -20.68 -9.35 5.65
C ASN A 191 -21.08 -9.49 7.13
N ASN A 192 -20.23 -9.04 8.07
CA ASN A 192 -20.52 -9.00 9.51
C ASN A 192 -19.62 -7.99 10.26
N ASN A 193 -18.34 -8.33 10.46
CA ASN A 193 -17.38 -7.52 11.22
C ASN A 193 -16.87 -6.30 10.44
N ASN A 194 -16.28 -5.32 11.10
CA ASN A 194 -15.83 -4.07 10.47
C ASN A 194 -14.75 -4.29 9.40
N ASN A 195 -14.40 -3.24 8.66
CA ASN A 195 -13.50 -3.34 7.53
C ASN A 195 -12.78 -2.01 7.27
N CYS A 196 -11.56 -2.10 6.77
CA CYS A 196 -10.64 -0.96 6.66
C CYS A 196 -10.13 -0.84 5.22
N ALA A 197 -10.13 0.38 4.68
CA ALA A 197 -9.34 0.69 3.49
C ALA A 197 -8.64 2.03 3.61
N GLY A 198 -7.41 2.08 3.11
CA GLY A 198 -6.67 3.32 2.92
C GLY A 198 -5.86 3.29 1.63
N SER A 199 -5.43 4.45 1.13
CA SER A 199 -4.65 4.48 -0.13
C SER A 199 -3.35 3.71 -0.03
N ILE A 200 -2.59 3.91 1.05
CA ILE A 200 -1.30 3.24 1.24
C ILE A 200 -1.51 1.91 1.95
N VAL A 201 -2.22 1.94 3.08
CA VAL A 201 -2.49 0.75 3.91
C VAL A 201 -3.93 0.68 4.40
N GLY A 202 -4.48 -0.53 4.53
CA GLY A 202 -5.80 -0.75 5.12
C GLY A 202 -5.79 -0.58 6.64
N TYR A 203 -4.84 -1.25 7.30
CA TYR A 203 -4.68 -1.24 8.75
C TYR A 203 -3.19 -1.11 9.12
N SER A 204 -2.90 -0.34 10.15
CA SER A 204 -1.53 -0.13 10.63
C SER A 204 -1.41 -0.22 12.15
N THR A 205 -0.45 -1.02 12.60
CA THR A 205 0.02 -1.02 14.00
C THR A 205 1.55 -1.13 14.01
N GLY A 206 2.23 -0.28 14.80
CA GLY A 206 3.70 -0.21 14.80
C GLY A 206 4.36 0.19 13.47
N GLY A 207 3.62 0.76 12.52
CA GLY A 207 4.11 1.06 11.18
C GLY A 207 4.95 2.35 11.11
N THR A 208 6.03 2.35 10.35
CA THR A 208 6.80 3.57 10.04
C THR A 208 6.59 3.97 8.59
N PHE A 209 5.96 5.13 8.37
CA PHE A 209 5.69 5.66 7.03
C PHE A 209 6.51 6.92 6.78
N GLU A 210 7.32 6.89 5.72
CA GLU A 210 8.20 8.00 5.38
C GLU A 210 8.14 8.29 3.88
N LYS A 211 7.96 9.55 3.47
CA LYS A 211 7.91 9.93 2.04
C LYS A 211 6.86 9.13 1.25
N CYS A 212 5.65 8.99 1.79
CA CYS A 212 4.60 8.22 1.13
C CYS A 212 3.47 9.13 0.58
N ALA A 213 2.99 8.81 -0.62
CA ALA A 213 2.07 9.66 -1.38
C ALA A 213 0.81 8.92 -1.86
N ALA A 214 -0.36 9.47 -1.58
CA ALA A 214 -1.63 9.01 -2.11
C ALA A 214 -2.25 10.09 -3.01
N GLU A 215 -2.43 9.79 -4.31
CA GLU A 215 -2.92 10.78 -5.28
C GLU A 215 -4.02 10.23 -6.20
N ASN A 216 -5.11 11.00 -6.36
CA ASN A 216 -6.18 10.67 -7.31
C ASN A 216 -6.85 9.30 -7.07
N ASN A 217 -6.87 8.83 -5.82
CA ASN A 217 -7.42 7.52 -5.47
C ASN A 217 -8.90 7.60 -5.07
N GLN A 218 -9.59 6.48 -5.22
CA GLN A 218 -10.93 6.27 -4.72
C GLN A 218 -10.91 5.16 -3.67
N VAL A 219 -11.20 5.52 -2.43
CA VAL A 219 -11.28 4.60 -1.29
C VAL A 219 -12.75 4.41 -0.91
N LYS A 220 -13.22 3.16 -0.91
CA LYS A 220 -14.60 2.79 -0.60
C LYS A 220 -14.63 1.77 0.52
N THR A 221 -15.45 2.01 1.54
CA THR A 221 -15.57 1.11 2.69
C THR A 221 -17.01 1.00 3.16
N MET A 222 -17.23 0.11 4.13
CA MET A 222 -18.50 -0.07 4.85
C MET A 222 -18.32 0.17 6.36
N ALA A 223 -17.13 0.65 6.77
CA ALA A 223 -16.77 1.03 8.13
C ALA A 223 -15.66 2.11 8.15
N TYR A 224 -14.38 1.75 7.98
CA TYR A 224 -13.25 2.65 8.22
C TYR A 224 -12.52 3.00 6.91
N GLY A 225 -12.72 4.21 6.40
CA GLY A 225 -12.08 4.70 5.18
C GLY A 225 -11.11 5.84 5.46
N GLY A 226 -9.84 5.69 5.10
CA GLY A 226 -8.87 6.78 5.18
C GLY A 226 -8.28 7.12 3.81
N GLY A 227 -8.01 8.40 3.57
CA GLY A 227 -7.31 8.82 2.36
C GLY A 227 -5.88 8.27 2.30
N PHE A 228 -5.27 7.98 3.45
CA PHE A 228 -3.94 7.36 3.58
C PHE A 228 -4.00 5.97 4.22
N VAL A 229 -4.59 5.86 5.41
CA VAL A 229 -4.68 4.63 6.21
C VAL A 229 -6.11 4.39 6.69
N GLY A 230 -6.67 3.19 6.52
CA GLY A 230 -8.03 2.91 6.98
C GLY A 230 -8.19 3.02 8.50
N GLU A 231 -7.31 2.35 9.24
CA GLU A 231 -7.30 2.35 10.71
C GLU A 231 -5.86 2.35 11.24
N VAL A 232 -5.63 3.12 12.31
CA VAL A 232 -4.36 3.14 13.04
C VAL A 232 -4.58 2.69 14.48
N ASP A 233 -3.83 1.66 14.88
CA ASP A 233 -3.96 1.01 16.18
C ASP A 233 -2.63 0.91 16.94
N ASP A 234 -2.69 0.90 18.27
CA ASP A 234 -1.53 0.80 19.17
C ASP A 234 -1.48 -0.50 20.00
N ASP A 235 -2.48 -1.38 19.89
CA ASP A 235 -2.69 -2.49 20.83
C ASP A 235 -2.17 -3.86 20.37
N TYR A 236 -0.89 -4.00 19.98
CA TYR A 236 -0.33 -5.34 19.66
C TYR A 236 1.15 -5.54 20.02
N GLY A 237 1.73 -4.67 20.86
CA GLY A 237 3.11 -4.86 21.35
C GLY A 237 4.22 -4.60 20.33
N VAL A 238 3.89 -4.09 19.13
CA VAL A 238 4.85 -3.70 18.08
C VAL A 238 5.09 -2.19 17.99
N GLY A 239 4.61 -1.44 18.98
CA GLY A 239 4.77 0.00 19.07
C GLY A 239 3.70 0.78 18.30
N LYS A 240 3.96 2.08 18.13
CA LYS A 240 3.02 3.05 17.55
C LYS A 240 3.32 3.29 16.08
N SER A 241 2.28 3.65 15.32
CA SER A 241 2.48 4.06 13.93
C SER A 241 2.96 5.51 13.85
N THR A 242 3.89 5.81 12.93
CA THR A 242 4.43 7.16 12.72
C THR A 242 4.39 7.55 11.24
N PHE A 243 4.12 8.83 10.97
CA PHE A 243 3.98 9.34 9.61
C PHE A 243 4.83 10.60 9.44
N THR A 244 5.82 10.53 8.56
CA THR A 244 6.74 11.65 8.30
C THR A 244 6.83 11.93 6.82
N ASN A 245 6.64 13.19 6.42
CA ASN A 245 6.66 13.58 5.01
C ASN A 245 5.64 12.76 4.17
N CYS A 246 4.39 12.65 4.61
CA CYS A 246 3.36 11.89 3.92
C CYS A 246 2.21 12.78 3.45
N TYR A 247 1.56 12.43 2.35
CA TYR A 247 0.41 13.22 1.91
C TYR A 247 -0.70 12.44 1.22
N THR A 248 -1.90 13.01 1.31
CA THR A 248 -3.07 12.64 0.52
C THR A 248 -3.47 13.84 -0.33
N ALA A 249 -3.57 13.66 -1.66
CA ALA A 249 -4.04 14.71 -2.56
C ALA A 249 -5.09 14.19 -3.55
N ASN A 250 -6.16 14.97 -3.77
CA ASN A 250 -7.22 14.67 -4.73
C ASN A 250 -7.83 13.26 -4.58
N CYS A 251 -7.96 12.76 -3.36
CA CYS A 251 -8.54 11.44 -3.10
C CYS A 251 -10.02 11.57 -2.73
N SER A 252 -10.84 10.62 -3.17
CA SER A 252 -12.23 10.48 -2.73
C SER A 252 -12.32 9.31 -1.76
N VAL A 253 -12.89 9.54 -0.57
CA VAL A 253 -13.02 8.53 0.48
C VAL A 253 -14.48 8.47 0.90
N SER A 254 -15.07 7.29 0.87
CA SER A 254 -16.46 7.10 1.26
C SER A 254 -16.69 5.83 2.06
N SER A 255 -17.45 5.94 3.15
CA SER A 255 -18.00 4.78 3.86
C SER A 255 -19.50 4.72 3.63
N LYS A 256 -19.95 3.71 2.87
CA LYS A 256 -21.37 3.50 2.55
C LYS A 256 -21.72 2.03 2.69
N THR A 257 -22.83 1.77 3.36
CA THR A 257 -23.40 0.44 3.51
C THR A 257 -24.90 0.52 3.68
N ASP A 258 -25.62 -0.47 3.16
CA ASP A 258 -27.06 -0.66 3.41
C ASP A 258 -27.32 -1.45 4.70
N ASP A 259 -26.25 -1.90 5.35
CA ASP A 259 -26.28 -2.57 6.65
C ASP A 259 -26.50 -1.55 7.79
N ALA A 260 -27.41 -1.88 8.71
CA ALA A 260 -27.75 -1.06 9.86
C ALA A 260 -26.85 -1.35 11.08
N GLN A 261 -25.73 -2.07 10.91
CA GLN A 261 -24.78 -2.35 12.00
C GLN A 261 -23.45 -1.59 11.86
N GLY A 262 -22.72 -1.44 12.96
CA GLY A 262 -21.36 -0.88 12.98
C GLY A 262 -21.32 0.65 12.94
N VAL A 263 -20.31 1.17 12.25
CA VAL A 263 -19.97 2.60 12.15
C VAL A 263 -19.62 2.94 10.70
N SER A 264 -19.57 4.23 10.36
CA SER A 264 -19.08 4.74 9.08
C SER A 264 -18.18 5.94 9.34
N LEU A 265 -16.87 5.74 9.30
CA LEU A 265 -15.85 6.70 9.72
C LEU A 265 -14.91 6.98 8.55
N VAL A 266 -14.80 8.25 8.17
CA VAL A 266 -14.07 8.65 6.96
C VAL A 266 -13.07 9.75 7.28
N GLY A 267 -11.79 9.49 7.05
CA GLY A 267 -10.72 10.47 7.19
C GLY A 267 -10.07 10.82 5.86
N GLY A 268 -9.63 12.07 5.70
CA GLY A 268 -8.71 12.44 4.62
C GLY A 268 -7.30 11.86 4.80
N PHE A 269 -6.91 11.55 6.03
CA PHE A 269 -5.69 10.82 6.35
C PHE A 269 -6.01 9.43 6.94
N ALA A 270 -6.55 9.36 8.17
CA ALA A 270 -6.91 8.12 8.86
C ALA A 270 -8.43 7.94 9.04
N GLY A 271 -9.00 6.77 8.75
CA GLY A 271 -10.43 6.53 8.97
C GLY A 271 -10.80 6.52 10.45
N GLU A 272 -10.25 5.57 11.20
CA GLU A 272 -10.32 5.51 12.66
C GLU A 272 -8.91 5.50 13.27
N MET A 273 -8.81 6.07 14.47
CA MET A 273 -7.60 6.00 15.29
C MET A 273 -7.94 5.51 16.69
N THR A 274 -7.30 4.42 17.09
CA THR A 274 -7.32 3.90 18.46
C THR A 274 -5.99 4.17 19.18
N ASP A 275 -4.94 4.57 18.45
CA ASP A 275 -3.67 4.99 19.04
C ASP A 275 -3.83 6.20 19.98
N SER A 276 -3.47 6.00 21.24
CA SER A 276 -3.48 7.02 22.29
C SER A 276 -2.84 8.35 21.88
N LEU A 277 -1.77 8.31 21.07
CA LEU A 277 -1.17 9.51 20.47
C LEU A 277 -0.51 9.16 19.14
N LEU A 278 -1.12 9.60 18.04
CA LEU A 278 -0.54 9.48 16.72
C LEU A 278 0.41 10.65 16.44
N THR A 279 1.64 10.33 16.09
CA THR A 279 2.64 11.34 15.68
C THR A 279 2.64 11.49 14.17
N ILE A 280 2.30 12.69 13.71
CA ILE A 280 2.32 13.06 12.29
C ILE A 280 3.20 14.29 12.12
N GLN A 281 4.18 14.21 11.22
CA GLN A 281 5.12 15.28 10.98
C GLN A 281 5.26 15.59 9.49
N ASN A 282 5.20 16.88 9.14
CA ASN A 282 5.37 17.37 7.77
C ASN A 282 4.40 16.68 6.79
N CYS A 283 3.14 16.52 7.17
CA CYS A 283 2.14 15.83 6.34
C CYS A 283 1.04 16.78 5.91
N TYR A 284 0.36 16.46 4.80
CA TYR A 284 -0.80 17.25 4.42
C TYR A 284 -1.93 16.44 3.78
N VAL A 285 -3.13 17.01 3.83
CA VAL A 285 -4.33 16.51 3.16
C VAL A 285 -4.87 17.63 2.26
N TYR A 286 -4.91 17.41 0.96
CA TYR A 286 -5.35 18.43 0.00
C TYR A 286 -6.40 17.90 -0.96
N GLN A 287 -7.48 18.65 -1.19
CA GLN A 287 -8.54 18.26 -2.14
C GLN A 287 -9.14 16.86 -1.87
N ALA A 288 -9.20 16.45 -0.61
CA ALA A 288 -9.83 15.19 -0.23
C ALA A 288 -11.35 15.35 -0.16
N THR A 289 -12.10 14.53 -0.89
CA THR A 289 -13.58 14.50 -0.79
C THR A 289 -14.01 13.37 0.13
N LEU A 290 -14.71 13.71 1.21
CA LEU A 290 -15.00 12.80 2.32
C LEU A 290 -16.51 12.64 2.49
N SER A 291 -17.03 11.41 2.53
CA SER A 291 -18.48 11.19 2.61
C SER A 291 -18.89 9.92 3.35
N THR A 292 -19.89 10.06 4.23
CA THR A 292 -20.68 8.96 4.78
C THR A 292 -22.12 9.01 4.28
N GLU A 293 -22.39 9.75 3.21
CA GLU A 293 -23.74 9.98 2.70
C GLU A 293 -24.38 8.68 2.19
N GLY A 294 -25.64 8.47 2.55
CA GLY A 294 -26.40 7.30 2.14
C GLY A 294 -26.04 6.00 2.86
N THR A 295 -25.26 6.05 3.95
CA THR A 295 -25.08 4.90 4.85
C THR A 295 -26.31 4.67 5.72
N ALA A 296 -26.73 3.41 5.86
CA ALA A 296 -27.85 2.97 6.71
C ALA A 296 -27.47 2.83 8.19
N VAL A 297 -26.20 3.02 8.54
CA VAL A 297 -25.70 2.88 9.92
C VAL A 297 -26.42 3.85 10.88
N PRO A 298 -27.03 3.33 11.97
CA PRO A 298 -27.63 4.14 13.02
C PRO A 298 -26.61 4.60 14.07
N GLY A 299 -25.43 3.96 14.11
CA GLY A 299 -24.31 4.28 15.00
C GLY A 299 -23.53 5.53 14.57
N ILE A 300 -22.23 5.52 14.86
CA ILE A 300 -21.35 6.67 14.61
C ILE A 300 -21.14 6.83 13.10
N LYS A 301 -21.35 8.06 12.62
CA LYS A 301 -21.08 8.50 11.26
C LYS A 301 -20.27 9.78 11.35
N ALA A 302 -19.03 9.73 10.89
CA ALA A 302 -18.13 10.86 11.05
C ALA A 302 -17.21 11.02 9.84
N THR A 303 -16.92 12.27 9.53
CA THR A 303 -15.94 12.65 8.53
C THR A 303 -14.96 13.64 9.16
N GLY A 304 -13.67 13.53 8.89
CA GLY A 304 -12.72 14.53 9.33
C GLY A 304 -11.43 14.55 8.51
N VAL A 305 -10.72 15.67 8.51
CA VAL A 305 -9.59 15.87 7.59
C VAL A 305 -8.44 14.91 7.90
N PHE A 306 -7.87 14.95 9.12
CA PHE A 306 -6.81 14.02 9.51
C PHE A 306 -7.34 12.71 10.12
N ALA A 307 -8.49 12.74 10.79
CA ALA A 307 -9.13 11.53 11.28
C ALA A 307 -10.65 11.60 11.13
N GLY A 308 -11.27 10.50 10.72
CA GLY A 308 -12.73 10.36 10.78
C GLY A 308 -13.22 10.28 12.22
N GLN A 309 -12.52 9.53 13.08
CA GLN A 309 -12.84 9.38 14.50
C GLN A 309 -11.56 9.15 15.33
N LEU A 310 -11.54 9.74 16.53
CA LEU A 310 -10.58 9.44 17.59
C LEU A 310 -11.28 8.60 18.65
N TRP A 311 -10.89 7.34 18.81
CA TRP A 311 -11.50 6.42 19.79
C TRP A 311 -10.81 6.53 21.16
N GLY A 312 -11.56 6.32 22.25
CA GLY A 312 -10.96 6.13 23.58
C GLY A 312 -10.17 7.31 24.16
N GLY A 313 -10.34 8.53 23.64
CA GLY A 313 -9.53 9.70 24.06
C GLY A 313 -8.19 9.83 23.33
N SER A 314 -8.01 9.08 22.24
CA SER A 314 -6.88 9.21 21.30
C SER A 314 -6.69 10.66 20.85
N THR A 315 -5.44 11.02 20.52
CA THR A 315 -5.06 12.37 20.10
C THR A 315 -4.12 12.34 18.91
N ILE A 316 -4.07 13.45 18.15
CA ILE A 316 -3.10 13.63 17.06
C ILE A 316 -2.08 14.69 17.49
N GLY A 317 -0.82 14.25 17.60
CA GLY A 317 0.34 15.12 17.72
C GLY A 317 0.85 15.51 16.33
N ALA A 318 0.25 16.56 15.75
CA ALA A 318 0.61 17.05 14.42
C ALA A 318 1.65 18.18 14.51
N THR A 319 2.78 18.00 13.82
CA THR A 319 3.85 19.01 13.67
C THR A 319 4.03 19.36 12.19
N ASN A 320 3.94 20.64 11.84
CA ASN A 320 4.04 21.12 10.46
C ASN A 320 3.07 20.41 9.51
N CYS A 321 1.84 20.14 9.96
CA CYS A 321 0.82 19.51 9.14
C CYS A 321 -0.20 20.52 8.64
N TYR A 322 -0.66 20.35 7.41
CA TYR A 322 -1.56 21.29 6.74
C TYR A 322 -2.71 20.61 6.03
N TYR A 323 -3.79 21.33 5.80
CA TYR A 323 -4.87 20.85 4.93
C TYR A 323 -5.54 21.97 4.16
N GLY A 324 -6.22 21.62 3.06
CA GLY A 324 -6.97 22.60 2.27
C GLY A 324 -7.89 21.96 1.23
N ALA A 325 -8.96 22.68 0.89
CA ALA A 325 -9.93 22.29 -0.14
C ALA A 325 -10.60 20.90 0.09
N CYS A 326 -10.78 20.47 1.35
CA CYS A 326 -11.34 19.15 1.70
C CYS A 326 -12.88 19.07 1.74
N GLY A 327 -13.60 20.16 1.42
CA GLY A 327 -15.07 20.19 1.37
C GLY A 327 -15.80 20.08 2.73
N ILE A 328 -15.11 19.70 3.81
CA ILE A 328 -15.62 19.66 5.18
C ILE A 328 -14.69 20.43 6.13
N THR A 329 -15.24 20.97 7.23
CA THR A 329 -14.54 21.91 8.14
C THR A 329 -14.04 21.30 9.45
N GLU A 330 -14.30 20.02 9.72
CA GLU A 330 -13.86 19.38 10.97
C GLU A 330 -12.49 18.72 10.80
N ASN A 331 -11.50 19.25 11.51
CA ASN A 331 -10.17 18.68 11.60
C ASN A 331 -9.92 18.13 13.00
N ALA A 332 -9.46 16.88 13.07
CA ALA A 332 -8.94 16.29 14.30
C ALA A 332 -7.46 16.69 14.48
N GLY A 333 -7.11 17.25 15.64
CA GLY A 333 -5.74 17.66 15.96
C GLY A 333 -5.40 19.12 15.60
N THR A 334 -4.09 19.40 15.48
CA THR A 334 -3.54 20.77 15.39
C THR A 334 -3.03 21.16 13.99
N ALA A 335 -3.35 20.38 12.95
CA ALA A 335 -2.97 20.73 11.59
C ALA A 335 -3.60 22.07 11.16
N GLY A 336 -2.84 22.90 10.44
CA GLY A 336 -3.29 24.23 10.03
C GLY A 336 -4.01 24.22 8.69
N GLU A 337 -5.20 24.83 8.62
CA GLU A 337 -5.88 25.07 7.34
C GLU A 337 -5.10 26.07 6.48
N LYS A 338 -5.07 25.80 5.17
CA LYS A 338 -4.41 26.60 4.14
C LYS A 338 -5.31 26.74 2.93
N THR A 339 -5.21 27.88 2.27
CA THR A 339 -6.01 28.20 1.09
C THR A 339 -5.50 27.42 -0.13
N GLU A 340 -6.33 27.31 -1.18
CA GLU A 340 -5.86 26.78 -2.46
C GLU A 340 -4.68 27.60 -3.03
N GLU A 341 -4.66 28.91 -2.78
CA GLU A 341 -3.55 29.78 -3.17
C GLU A 341 -2.25 29.37 -2.45
N ASP A 342 -2.31 29.12 -1.13
CA ASP A 342 -1.14 28.69 -0.35
C ASP A 342 -0.55 27.36 -0.86
N PHE A 343 -1.41 26.44 -1.30
CA PHE A 343 -0.99 25.15 -1.88
C PHE A 343 -0.39 25.30 -3.28
N THR A 344 -0.81 26.30 -4.05
CA THR A 344 -0.36 26.49 -5.44
C THR A 344 0.84 27.43 -5.57
N ASN A 345 1.04 28.35 -4.63
CA ASN A 345 2.06 29.40 -4.72
C ASN A 345 3.41 29.07 -4.04
N GLY A 346 3.57 27.87 -3.46
CA GLY A 346 4.80 27.46 -2.76
C GLY A 346 4.78 27.66 -1.24
N THR A 347 3.77 28.32 -0.67
CA THR A 347 3.69 28.59 0.77
C THR A 347 3.68 27.30 1.58
N VAL A 348 2.81 26.34 1.21
CA VAL A 348 2.75 25.06 1.93
C VAL A 348 4.04 24.25 1.76
N ALA A 349 4.64 24.23 0.56
CA ALA A 349 5.91 23.55 0.32
C ALA A 349 7.03 24.09 1.25
N GLY A 350 7.15 25.42 1.34
CA GLY A 350 8.14 26.06 2.22
C GLY A 350 7.92 25.78 3.71
N LEU A 351 6.68 25.52 4.12
CA LEU A 351 6.35 25.16 5.50
C LEU A 351 6.61 23.68 5.83
N LEU A 352 6.50 22.78 4.84
CA LEU A 352 6.76 21.35 5.00
C LEU A 352 8.26 21.01 5.02
N GLY A 353 9.11 21.92 4.54
CA GLY A 353 10.57 21.79 4.52
C GLY A 353 11.13 21.05 3.30
N ASP A 354 12.42 20.73 3.33
CA ASP A 354 13.21 20.32 2.16
C ASP A 354 12.79 18.98 1.53
N ALA A 355 11.99 18.18 2.23
CA ALA A 355 11.42 16.95 1.66
C ALA A 355 10.42 17.25 0.54
N PHE A 356 9.84 18.45 0.51
CA PHE A 356 8.84 18.87 -0.46
C PHE A 356 9.33 20.01 -1.35
N ALA A 357 8.96 19.94 -2.62
CA ALA A 357 9.07 21.04 -3.56
C ALA A 357 7.68 21.40 -4.09
N GLN A 358 7.49 22.67 -4.45
CA GLN A 358 6.25 23.08 -5.09
C GLN A 358 6.16 22.46 -6.50
N ALA A 359 5.16 21.60 -6.74
CA ALA A 359 4.77 21.21 -8.09
C ALA A 359 3.66 22.15 -8.60
N ARG A 360 3.11 21.91 -9.79
CA ARG A 360 2.17 22.85 -10.42
C ARG A 360 0.93 23.14 -9.55
N ASN A 361 0.31 22.11 -8.97
CA ASN A 361 -0.99 22.25 -8.30
C ASN A 361 -0.88 22.21 -6.76
N TYR A 362 0.10 21.49 -6.23
CA TYR A 362 0.34 21.30 -4.80
C TYR A 362 1.78 20.80 -4.59
N PRO A 363 2.33 20.83 -3.36
CA PRO A 363 3.65 20.28 -3.08
C PRO A 363 3.77 18.80 -3.47
N ARG A 364 4.94 18.35 -3.90
CA ARG A 364 5.29 16.93 -4.08
C ARG A 364 6.70 16.69 -3.53
N PHE A 365 7.15 15.44 -3.43
CA PHE A 365 8.51 15.19 -2.97
C PHE A 365 9.55 15.84 -3.90
N ALA A 366 10.56 16.47 -3.32
CA ALA A 366 11.55 17.25 -4.06
C ALA A 366 12.41 16.41 -5.03
N ASP A 367 12.54 15.12 -4.73
CA ASP A 367 13.22 14.11 -5.54
C ASP A 367 12.29 13.38 -6.52
N SER A 368 10.99 13.71 -6.54
CA SER A 368 10.08 13.20 -7.58
C SER A 368 10.54 13.66 -8.97
N PRO A 369 10.48 12.79 -10.00
CA PRO A 369 10.71 13.20 -11.38
C PRO A 369 9.78 14.35 -11.78
N ALA A 370 10.29 15.30 -12.56
CA ALA A 370 9.48 16.40 -13.05
C ALA A 370 8.34 15.89 -13.97
N ASP A 371 7.13 16.43 -13.78
CA ASP A 371 5.96 16.08 -14.58
C ASP A 371 5.98 16.88 -15.91
N TYR A 372 6.43 16.21 -16.97
CA TYR A 372 6.48 16.77 -18.33
C TYR A 372 5.18 16.57 -19.13
N SER A 373 4.11 16.02 -18.57
CA SER A 373 2.88 15.67 -19.32
C SER A 373 2.26 16.86 -20.06
N ALA A 374 2.26 18.05 -19.45
CA ALA A 374 1.76 19.25 -20.11
C ALA A 374 2.71 19.75 -21.21
N VAL A 375 4.02 19.55 -21.03
CA VAL A 375 5.03 19.84 -22.06
C VAL A 375 4.86 18.87 -23.22
N ASP A 376 4.60 17.59 -22.95
CA ASP A 376 4.27 16.57 -23.95
C ASP A 376 3.00 16.92 -24.74
N ALA A 377 1.93 17.29 -24.05
CA ALA A 377 0.69 17.71 -24.69
C ALA A 377 0.88 18.97 -25.55
N ALA A 378 1.72 19.92 -25.11
CA ALA A 378 2.06 21.10 -25.89
C ALA A 378 2.88 20.75 -27.13
N ILE A 379 3.87 19.87 -27.00
CA ILE A 379 4.69 19.38 -28.12
C ILE A 379 3.82 18.62 -29.13
N ALA A 380 2.90 17.77 -28.68
CA ALA A 380 1.96 17.07 -29.54
C ALA A 380 1.08 18.04 -30.34
N LYS A 381 0.56 19.09 -29.69
CA LYS A 381 -0.21 20.16 -30.37
C LYS A 381 0.64 20.94 -31.37
N ALA A 382 1.89 21.26 -31.03
CA ALA A 382 2.81 21.96 -31.93
C ALA A 382 3.13 21.11 -33.17
N ASN A 383 3.36 19.81 -32.98
CA ASN A 383 3.62 18.86 -34.07
C ASN A 383 2.40 18.60 -34.96
N ALA A 384 1.18 18.82 -34.46
CA ALA A 384 -0.05 18.68 -35.23
C ALA A 384 -0.39 19.91 -36.10
N LEU A 385 0.38 21.00 -36.01
CA LEU A 385 0.20 22.18 -36.85
C LEU A 385 0.49 21.85 -38.33
N LYS A 386 -0.33 22.36 -39.23
CA LYS A 386 -0.12 22.23 -40.68
C LYS A 386 1.01 23.15 -41.11
N LYS A 387 2.21 22.62 -41.31
CA LYS A 387 3.42 23.40 -41.66
C LYS A 387 3.20 24.33 -42.86
N ASP A 388 2.44 23.88 -43.85
CA ASP A 388 2.16 24.63 -45.10
C ASP A 388 1.30 25.89 -44.89
N ASP A 389 0.58 26.00 -43.76
CA ASP A 389 -0.21 27.19 -43.43
C ASP A 389 0.69 28.34 -42.92
N TYR A 390 1.99 28.09 -42.68
CA TYR A 390 2.95 29.06 -42.15
C TYR A 390 3.95 29.49 -43.22
N LYS A 391 4.24 30.79 -43.28
CA LYS A 391 5.31 31.33 -44.14
C LYS A 391 6.70 30.83 -43.75
N ASP A 392 6.91 30.56 -42.47
CA ASP A 392 8.14 30.01 -41.89
C ASP A 392 7.77 29.22 -40.63
N PHE A 393 8.14 27.93 -40.61
CA PHE A 393 7.89 27.02 -39.49
C PHE A 393 9.16 26.69 -38.70
N SER A 394 10.32 27.17 -39.15
CA SER A 394 11.63 26.81 -38.59
C SER A 394 11.77 27.17 -37.11
N ALA A 395 11.21 28.30 -36.69
CA ALA A 395 11.22 28.73 -35.29
C ALA A 395 10.40 27.80 -34.37
N VAL A 396 9.26 27.28 -34.85
CA VAL A 396 8.43 26.33 -34.10
C VAL A 396 9.17 25.01 -33.93
N GLU A 397 9.79 24.53 -35.01
CA GLU A 397 10.59 23.29 -35.00
C GLU A 397 11.82 23.42 -34.09
N ALA A 398 12.52 24.55 -34.14
CA ALA A 398 13.64 24.85 -33.24
C ALA A 398 13.20 24.90 -31.77
N ALA A 399 12.04 25.51 -31.47
CA ALA A 399 11.52 25.58 -30.11
C ALA A 399 11.14 24.20 -29.56
N VAL A 400 10.48 23.35 -30.36
CA VAL A 400 10.16 21.96 -29.96
C VAL A 400 11.42 21.14 -29.73
N ASN A 401 12.41 21.25 -30.62
CA ASN A 401 13.68 20.51 -30.52
C ASN A 401 14.57 20.99 -29.36
N ALA A 402 14.37 22.20 -28.86
CA ALA A 402 15.15 22.76 -27.75
C ALA A 402 14.63 22.32 -26.36
N VAL A 403 13.48 21.65 -26.28
CA VAL A 403 12.94 21.18 -24.99
C VAL A 403 13.79 20.03 -24.46
N VAL A 404 14.45 20.26 -23.33
CA VAL A 404 15.15 19.23 -22.54
C VAL A 404 14.24 18.75 -21.43
N ARG A 405 14.14 17.43 -21.26
CA ARG A 405 13.31 16.75 -20.27
C ARG A 405 14.19 16.00 -19.29
#